data_AF-A0A379DK51-F1
#
_entry.id   AF-A0A379DK51-F1
#
_cell.length_a   1.000
_cell.length_b   1.000
_cell.length_c   1.000
_cell.angle_alpha   90.00
_cell.angle_beta   90.00
_cell.angle_gamma   90.00
#
_symmetry.space_group_name_H-M   'P 1'
#
loop_
_entity.id
_entity.type
_entity.pdbx_description
1 polymer ?
#
loop_
_entity_poly.entity_id
_entity_poly.type
_entity_poly.pdbx_seq_one_letter_code
_entity_poly.pdbx_strand_id
1 'polypeptide(L)'
;MNKVLFRALLAVVGIVLILSSCSSGEEQEPVNHRDRAVIFSALRFGESELRVTGNEWDAKDAIGVYMIPESMDLTSTLYKNYKYIGADKGPKTVFQAAAPEGCLKIPQDASSVKFVAYYPYHQEAVTSLTVDVADQNFKDIDLLYSKNLSGVTDLTLAEDLVLKFEHVLSLLNIRFVSEHGQNIVVSGLMLKGLKTEATLNLADGTVTSSGEVQNISAGKTGETVDFILAPQSVTAGEFQIVFMYNGKKYTWKNDKTISFESRKKQSFKITVKE
;
A
#
# COMPACT_ATOMS: atom_id res chain seq x y z
N MET A 1 -15.95 -93.10 38.49
CA MET A 1 -16.41 -93.42 39.87
C MET A 1 -15.41 -92.85 40.87
N ASN A 2 -15.72 -91.71 41.50
CA ASN A 2 -15.22 -91.17 42.79
C ASN A 2 -15.47 -89.64 42.79
N LYS A 3 -16.42 -89.17 43.62
CA LYS A 3 -16.18 -88.54 44.94
C LYS A 3 -15.58 -87.12 44.78
N VAL A 4 -16.37 -86.06 44.64
CA VAL A 4 -17.35 -85.44 45.58
C VAL A 4 -16.68 -84.70 46.75
N LEU A 5 -17.26 -83.55 47.11
CA LEU A 5 -16.99 -82.58 48.21
C LEU A 5 -16.03 -81.42 47.86
N PHE A 6 -16.34 -80.11 47.92
CA PHE A 6 -17.40 -79.23 48.48
C PHE A 6 -16.83 -78.28 49.56
N ARG A 7 -17.29 -77.00 49.56
CA ARG A 7 -16.91 -75.85 50.45
C ARG A 7 -15.54 -75.23 50.10
N ALA A 8 -15.31 -73.90 50.10
CA ALA A 8 -16.13 -72.67 50.10
C ALA A 8 -15.18 -71.48 49.68
N LEU A 9 -15.45 -70.15 49.72
CA LEU A 9 -16.57 -69.30 50.20
C LEU A 9 -16.47 -67.89 49.55
N LEU A 10 -17.61 -67.22 49.30
CA LEU A 10 -17.78 -65.73 49.19
C LEU A 10 -17.13 -64.93 48.01
N ALA A 11 -17.70 -63.72 47.81
CA ALA A 11 -17.34 -62.58 46.93
C ALA A 11 -17.96 -62.61 45.51
N VAL A 12 -19.14 -62.01 45.27
CA VAL A 12 -19.43 -60.56 45.12
C VAL A 12 -18.94 -59.95 43.81
N VAL A 13 -19.94 -59.55 43.03
CA VAL A 13 -19.99 -58.68 41.84
C VAL A 13 -18.87 -57.63 41.73
N GLY A 14 -18.30 -57.49 40.52
CA GLY A 14 -17.46 -56.34 40.17
C GLY A 14 -16.76 -56.46 38.81
N ILE A 15 -17.48 -56.24 37.70
CA ILE A 15 -16.82 -56.06 36.39
C ILE A 15 -16.20 -54.66 36.38
N VAL A 16 -14.88 -54.59 36.57
CA VAL A 16 -14.10 -53.36 36.36
C VAL A 16 -13.72 -53.28 34.89
N LEU A 17 -14.40 -52.41 34.13
CA LEU A 17 -13.99 -52.05 32.78
C LEU A 17 -12.76 -51.15 32.85
N ILE A 18 -11.57 -51.74 32.73
CA ILE A 18 -10.32 -50.99 32.59
C ILE A 18 -10.21 -50.50 31.14
N LEU A 19 -10.82 -49.34 30.86
CA LEU A 19 -10.56 -48.62 29.61
C LEU A 19 -9.21 -47.90 29.72
N SER A 20 -8.14 -48.64 29.46
CA SER A 20 -6.81 -48.09 29.22
C SER A 20 -6.81 -47.30 27.91
N SER A 21 -7.29 -46.06 27.95
CA SER A 21 -7.13 -45.11 26.85
C SER A 21 -5.67 -44.73 26.73
N CYS A 22 -4.92 -45.51 25.96
CA CYS A 22 -3.55 -45.18 25.56
C CYS A 22 -3.62 -44.17 24.41
N SER A 23 -4.06 -42.96 24.74
CA SER A 23 -3.81 -41.80 23.88
C SER A 23 -2.35 -41.44 24.05
N SER A 24 -1.49 -41.92 23.15
CA SER A 24 -0.16 -41.34 22.94
C SER A 24 -0.36 -39.90 22.51
N GLY A 25 -0.34 -38.99 23.49
CA GLY A 25 -0.18 -37.58 23.23
C GLY A 25 1.21 -37.38 22.67
N GLU A 26 1.31 -37.37 21.34
CA GLU A 26 2.41 -36.67 20.69
C GLU A 26 2.30 -35.21 21.14
N GLU A 27 3.19 -34.78 22.03
CA GLU A 27 3.42 -33.37 22.27
C GLU A 27 3.80 -32.77 20.92
N GLN A 28 2.89 -32.02 20.30
CA GLN A 28 3.25 -31.20 19.17
C GLN A 28 4.32 -30.22 19.65
N GLU A 29 5.55 -30.41 19.16
CA GLU A 29 6.64 -29.44 19.30
C GLU A 29 6.08 -28.03 19.10
N PRO A 30 6.32 -27.09 20.04
CA PRO A 30 5.75 -25.75 19.94
C PRO A 30 6.21 -25.12 18.64
N VAL A 31 5.26 -24.88 17.73
CA VAL A 31 5.54 -24.38 16.38
C VAL A 31 6.33 -23.08 16.50
N ASN A 32 7.60 -23.06 16.06
CA ASN A 32 8.36 -21.83 16.07
C ASN A 32 7.86 -20.91 14.95
N HIS A 33 6.89 -20.07 15.30
CA HIS A 33 6.20 -19.20 14.37
C HIS A 33 7.14 -18.18 13.68
N ARG A 34 8.34 -17.94 14.22
CA ARG A 34 9.41 -17.07 13.68
C ARG A 34 10.20 -17.70 12.52
N ASP A 35 10.18 -19.02 12.38
CA ASP A 35 10.85 -19.71 11.26
C ASP A 35 10.11 -19.58 9.93
N ARG A 36 8.82 -19.19 9.98
CA ARG A 36 7.98 -18.94 8.82
C ARG A 36 8.42 -17.67 8.09
N ALA A 37 8.35 -17.71 6.76
CA ALA A 37 8.52 -16.52 5.94
C ALA A 37 7.40 -15.51 6.22
N VAL A 38 7.75 -14.24 6.34
CA VAL A 38 6.80 -13.15 6.49
C VAL A 38 6.02 -12.99 5.17
N ILE A 39 4.70 -13.13 5.25
CA ILE A 39 3.74 -12.70 4.23
C ILE A 39 3.03 -11.44 4.73
N PHE A 40 2.66 -10.55 3.80
CA PHE A 40 1.87 -9.37 4.14
C PHE A 40 0.50 -9.44 3.49
N SER A 41 -0.53 -9.08 4.24
CA SER A 41 -1.76 -8.61 3.65
C SER A 41 -1.62 -7.12 3.36
N ALA A 42 -2.07 -6.63 2.21
CA ALA A 42 -2.01 -5.20 1.90
C ALA A 42 -3.39 -4.62 1.60
N LEU A 43 -3.70 -3.51 2.26
CA LEU A 43 -4.88 -2.69 1.99
C LEU A 43 -4.43 -1.35 1.40
N ARG A 44 -5.06 -0.92 0.30
CA ARG A 44 -5.00 0.48 -0.13
C ARG A 44 -5.89 1.29 0.83
N PHE A 45 -5.27 1.82 1.88
CA PHE A 45 -5.86 2.62 2.95
C PHE A 45 -5.98 4.10 2.53
N GLY A 46 -6.66 4.92 3.33
CA GLY A 46 -6.91 6.34 3.05
C GLY A 46 -8.22 6.64 2.30
N GLU A 47 -8.62 7.90 2.34
CA GLU A 47 -9.89 8.43 1.82
C GLU A 47 -10.16 8.01 0.37
N SER A 48 -11.40 7.58 0.07
CA SER A 48 -11.83 7.19 -1.28
C SER A 48 -11.71 8.32 -2.30
N GLU A 49 -11.73 9.58 -1.85
CA GLU A 49 -11.64 10.76 -2.70
C GLU A 49 -10.26 10.93 -3.34
N LEU A 50 -9.18 10.39 -2.75
CA LEU A 50 -7.80 10.53 -3.23
C LEU A 50 -7.45 9.64 -4.44
N ARG A 51 -8.43 9.00 -5.08
CA ARG A 51 -8.24 7.88 -6.00
C ARG A 51 -8.66 8.20 -7.42
N VAL A 52 -7.81 7.85 -8.39
CA VAL A 52 -8.09 7.97 -9.83
C VAL A 52 -8.43 6.62 -10.46
N THR A 53 -7.88 5.53 -9.93
CA THR A 53 -8.01 4.17 -10.50
C THR A 53 -8.41 3.14 -9.44
N GLY A 54 -9.63 3.25 -8.94
CA GLY A 54 -10.26 2.24 -8.06
C GLY A 54 -9.59 2.06 -6.68
N ASN A 55 -10.00 1.01 -5.98
CA ASN A 55 -9.51 0.64 -4.64
C ASN A 55 -8.58 -0.58 -4.67
N GLU A 56 -8.24 -1.09 -5.86
CA GLU A 56 -7.70 -2.44 -6.03
C GLU A 56 -6.20 -2.45 -6.35
N TRP A 57 -5.50 -3.45 -5.82
CA TRP A 57 -4.26 -3.95 -6.39
C TRP A 57 -4.59 -4.74 -7.65
N ASP A 58 -3.70 -4.72 -8.65
CA ASP A 58 -3.71 -5.74 -9.70
C ASP A 58 -2.80 -6.92 -9.31
N ALA A 59 -3.07 -8.09 -9.88
CA ALA A 59 -2.16 -9.22 -9.79
C ALA A 59 -0.77 -8.85 -10.33
N LYS A 60 0.28 -9.24 -9.62
CA LYS A 60 1.70 -8.91 -9.87
C LYS A 60 2.11 -7.46 -9.61
N ASP A 61 1.26 -6.63 -9.01
CA ASP A 61 1.73 -5.38 -8.39
C ASP A 61 2.86 -5.70 -7.41
N ALA A 62 3.89 -4.85 -7.36
CA ALA A 62 5.08 -5.10 -6.56
C ALA A 62 5.35 -3.94 -5.59
N ILE A 63 5.72 -4.29 -4.35
CA ILE A 63 6.11 -3.36 -3.30
C ILE A 63 7.56 -3.59 -2.88
N GLY A 64 8.22 -2.55 -2.40
CA GLY A 64 9.48 -2.68 -1.67
C GLY A 64 9.23 -2.68 -0.17
N VAL A 65 9.81 -3.65 0.53
CA VAL A 65 9.64 -3.83 1.99
C VAL A 65 10.99 -3.68 2.70
N TYR A 66 10.96 -2.97 3.82
CA TYR A 66 12.07 -2.83 4.76
C TYR A 66 11.66 -3.37 6.12
N MET A 67 12.54 -4.13 6.76
CA MET A 67 12.39 -4.57 8.15
C MET A 67 13.51 -3.95 8.99
N ILE A 68 13.11 -3.23 10.04
CA ILE A 68 13.99 -2.38 10.85
C ILE A 68 13.83 -2.81 12.32
N PRO A 69 14.89 -2.92 13.12
CA PRO A 69 14.75 -3.09 14.57
C PRO A 69 13.96 -1.89 15.15
N GLU A 70 13.10 -2.15 16.14
CA GLU A 70 12.13 -1.15 16.63
C GLU A 70 12.78 0.18 17.05
N SER A 71 13.94 0.12 17.71
CA SER A 71 14.71 1.26 18.22
C SER A 71 15.60 1.96 17.19
N MET A 72 15.69 1.45 15.96
CA MET A 72 16.66 1.88 14.94
C MET A 72 15.99 2.56 13.75
N ASP A 73 16.74 3.29 12.94
CA ASP A 73 16.25 3.98 11.74
C ASP A 73 16.47 3.18 10.44
N LEU A 74 15.90 3.69 9.34
CA LEU A 74 15.93 3.05 8.00
C LEU A 74 17.35 2.77 7.45
N THR A 75 18.39 3.40 7.99
CA THR A 75 19.79 3.11 7.65
C THR A 75 20.31 1.81 8.29
N SER A 76 19.64 1.32 9.33
CA SER A 76 20.03 0.17 10.15
C SER A 76 19.06 -1.02 9.97
N THR A 77 18.57 -1.20 8.75
CA THR A 77 17.64 -2.26 8.38
C THR A 77 18.25 -3.66 8.47
N LEU A 78 17.48 -4.62 8.98
CA LEU A 78 17.79 -6.04 8.85
C LEU A 78 17.55 -6.53 7.40
N TYR A 79 16.50 -6.01 6.76
CA TYR A 79 16.16 -6.28 5.37
C TYR A 79 15.82 -4.96 4.67
N LYS A 80 16.44 -4.71 3.52
CA LYS A 80 16.40 -3.43 2.79
C LYS A 80 15.80 -3.62 1.40
N ASN A 81 14.73 -2.89 1.11
CA ASN A 81 14.07 -2.86 -0.21
C ASN A 81 13.84 -4.24 -0.85
N TYR A 82 13.36 -5.21 -0.07
CA TYR A 82 13.04 -6.53 -0.60
C TYR A 82 11.74 -6.49 -1.41
N LYS A 83 11.78 -7.06 -2.61
CA LYS A 83 10.64 -7.09 -3.52
C LYS A 83 9.61 -8.11 -3.07
N TYR A 84 8.39 -7.63 -2.85
CA TYR A 84 7.22 -8.47 -2.62
C TYR A 84 6.22 -8.28 -3.75
N ILE A 85 5.53 -9.34 -4.15
CA ILE A 85 4.60 -9.38 -5.30
C ILE A 85 3.21 -9.80 -4.81
N GLY A 86 2.18 -9.04 -5.22
CA GLY A 86 0.78 -9.32 -4.94
C GLY A 86 0.26 -10.47 -5.79
N ALA A 87 -0.38 -11.46 -5.15
CA ALA A 87 -0.88 -12.66 -5.82
C ALA A 87 -2.09 -12.35 -6.72
N ASP A 88 -3.11 -11.71 -6.15
CA ASP A 88 -4.43 -11.54 -6.77
C ASP A 88 -4.80 -10.08 -6.98
N LYS A 89 -5.74 -9.84 -7.90
CA LYS A 89 -6.40 -8.54 -8.06
C LYS A 89 -7.48 -8.37 -6.99
N GLY A 90 -7.54 -7.19 -6.36
CA GLY A 90 -8.62 -6.83 -5.43
C GLY A 90 -8.25 -5.75 -4.41
N PRO A 91 -9.21 -5.29 -3.58
CA PRO A 91 -9.00 -4.24 -2.59
C PRO A 91 -8.11 -4.66 -1.41
N LYS A 92 -7.96 -5.98 -1.22
CA LYS A 92 -6.97 -6.62 -0.37
C LYS A 92 -6.26 -7.67 -1.23
N THR A 93 -4.93 -7.74 -1.15
CA THR A 93 -4.15 -8.83 -1.76
C THR A 93 -3.07 -9.32 -0.80
N VAL A 94 -2.60 -10.56 -1.00
CA VAL A 94 -1.48 -11.13 -0.25
C VAL A 94 -0.21 -10.90 -1.04
N PHE A 95 0.77 -10.30 -0.39
CA PHE A 95 2.11 -10.04 -0.89
C PHE A 95 3.08 -11.08 -0.34
N GLN A 96 3.81 -11.73 -1.26
CA GLN A 96 4.83 -12.72 -0.96
C GLN A 96 6.18 -12.28 -1.54
N ALA A 97 7.29 -12.76 -0.96
CA ALA A 97 8.63 -12.45 -1.45
C ALA A 97 8.80 -12.91 -2.91
N ALA A 98 9.42 -12.06 -3.74
CA ALA A 98 9.61 -12.35 -5.17
C ALA A 98 10.55 -13.53 -5.45
N ALA A 99 11.41 -13.87 -4.48
CA ALA A 99 12.38 -14.96 -4.54
C ALA A 99 12.70 -15.48 -3.12
N PRO A 100 13.18 -16.73 -2.95
CA PRO A 100 13.39 -17.35 -1.64
C PRO A 100 14.35 -16.60 -0.70
N GLU A 101 15.38 -15.96 -1.25
CA GLU A 101 16.32 -15.10 -0.51
C GLU A 101 15.66 -13.84 0.04
N GLY A 102 14.49 -13.45 -0.49
CA GLY A 102 13.67 -12.35 -0.01
C GLY A 102 12.63 -12.71 1.04
N CYS A 103 12.57 -13.97 1.48
CA CYS A 103 11.71 -14.40 2.58
C CYS A 103 12.21 -13.82 3.91
N LEU A 104 11.69 -12.65 4.29
CA LEU A 104 11.93 -12.05 5.61
C LEU A 104 11.52 -13.03 6.72
N LYS A 105 12.24 -12.99 7.84
CA LYS A 105 11.94 -13.75 9.06
C LYS A 105 12.04 -12.84 10.28
N ILE A 106 11.17 -13.04 11.25
CA ILE A 106 11.22 -12.30 12.52
C ILE A 106 12.46 -12.74 13.33
N PRO A 107 13.16 -11.83 14.04
CA PRO A 107 14.32 -12.20 14.85
C PRO A 107 14.03 -13.30 15.88
N GLN A 108 14.91 -14.29 15.94
CA GLN A 108 14.76 -15.48 16.81
C GLN A 108 14.96 -15.17 18.31
N ASP A 109 15.62 -14.05 18.63
CA ASP A 109 15.78 -13.53 19.99
C ASP A 109 14.54 -12.80 20.52
N ALA A 110 13.43 -12.82 19.76
CA ALA A 110 12.18 -12.11 20.02
C ALA A 110 12.33 -10.57 20.12
N SER A 111 13.42 -10.00 19.59
CA SER A 111 13.54 -8.55 19.43
C SER A 111 12.47 -8.01 18.49
N SER A 112 11.92 -6.83 18.82
CA SER A 112 10.85 -6.22 18.05
C SER A 112 11.35 -5.54 16.78
N VAL A 113 10.55 -5.65 15.72
CA VAL A 113 10.77 -4.98 14.45
C VAL A 113 9.57 -4.14 14.02
N LYS A 114 9.86 -3.12 13.20
CA LYS A 114 8.90 -2.31 12.46
C LYS A 114 9.13 -2.46 10.96
N PHE A 115 8.08 -2.24 10.19
CA PHE A 115 8.10 -2.35 8.74
C PHE A 115 7.82 -1.00 8.07
N VAL A 116 8.57 -0.73 7.00
CA VAL A 116 8.26 0.32 6.02
C VAL A 116 8.02 -0.37 4.69
N ALA A 117 6.97 0.01 3.97
CA ALA A 117 6.70 -0.48 2.63
C ALA A 117 6.24 0.66 1.70
N TYR A 118 6.53 0.52 0.40
CA TYR A 118 6.10 1.47 -0.62
C TYR A 118 5.72 0.76 -1.94
N TYR A 119 4.86 1.40 -2.73
CA TYR A 119 4.47 1.01 -4.09
C TYR A 119 4.67 2.22 -5.04
N PRO A 120 5.02 2.01 -6.32
CA PRO A 120 5.45 0.75 -6.92
C PRO A 120 6.90 0.41 -6.52
N TYR A 121 7.31 -0.85 -6.69
CA TYR A 121 8.67 -1.29 -6.40
C TYR A 121 9.71 -0.70 -7.38
N HIS A 122 10.78 -0.10 -6.85
CA HIS A 122 11.96 0.30 -7.60
C HIS A 122 13.22 -0.31 -6.98
N GLN A 123 14.02 -1.02 -7.77
CA GLN A 123 15.20 -1.73 -7.27
C GLN A 123 16.23 -0.80 -6.61
N GLU A 124 16.42 0.40 -7.15
CA GLU A 124 17.41 1.38 -6.69
C GLU A 124 16.97 2.20 -5.46
N ALA A 125 15.78 1.97 -4.90
CA ALA A 125 15.33 2.70 -3.71
C ALA A 125 16.17 2.33 -2.48
N VAL A 126 16.68 3.37 -1.78
CA VAL A 126 17.58 3.21 -0.63
C VAL A 126 16.95 3.79 0.63
N THR A 127 16.93 5.12 0.75
CA THR A 127 16.26 5.89 1.82
C THR A 127 15.13 6.76 1.27
N SER A 128 15.07 6.88 -0.06
CA SER A 128 14.06 7.63 -0.80
C SER A 128 13.75 6.92 -2.13
N LEU A 129 12.63 7.33 -2.73
CA LEU A 129 12.24 7.01 -4.09
C LEU A 129 11.87 8.32 -4.80
N THR A 130 12.34 8.53 -6.02
CA THR A 130 11.91 9.63 -6.88
C THR A 130 11.14 9.07 -8.08
N VAL A 131 10.00 9.68 -8.41
CA VAL A 131 9.24 9.44 -9.66
C VAL A 131 9.02 10.74 -10.40
N ASP A 132 8.88 10.68 -11.72
CA ASP A 132 8.46 11.81 -12.55
C ASP A 132 6.97 11.67 -12.89
N VAL A 133 6.15 12.63 -12.47
CA VAL A 133 4.71 12.67 -12.76
C VAL A 133 4.38 13.40 -14.08
N ALA A 134 5.36 13.69 -14.93
CA ALA A 134 5.11 14.31 -16.23
C ALA A 134 4.23 13.43 -17.15
N ASP A 135 4.42 12.12 -17.11
CA ASP A 135 3.53 11.13 -17.74
C ASP A 135 2.44 10.71 -16.74
N GLN A 136 1.17 10.88 -17.13
CA GLN A 136 0.01 10.62 -16.29
C GLN A 136 -0.51 9.18 -16.45
N ASN A 137 0.37 8.22 -16.68
CA ASN A 137 0.06 6.80 -16.50
C ASN A 137 -0.04 6.47 -15.01
N PHE A 138 -1.21 6.71 -14.42
CA PHE A 138 -1.43 6.64 -12.96
C PHE A 138 -0.87 5.37 -12.29
N LYS A 139 -0.87 4.21 -12.95
CA LYS A 139 -0.36 2.98 -12.34
C LYS A 139 1.13 3.06 -11.95
N ASP A 140 1.92 3.78 -12.73
CA ASP A 140 3.38 3.87 -12.59
C ASP A 140 3.79 5.01 -11.64
N ILE A 141 2.90 5.99 -11.44
CA ILE A 141 3.15 7.19 -10.63
C ILE A 141 2.32 7.28 -9.33
N ASP A 142 1.38 6.35 -9.11
CA ASP A 142 0.56 6.29 -7.89
C ASP A 142 1.40 5.83 -6.68
N LEU A 143 2.22 6.73 -6.13
CA LEU A 143 3.03 6.42 -4.96
C LEU A 143 2.17 6.15 -3.73
N LEU A 144 2.33 4.95 -3.18
CA LEU A 144 1.74 4.56 -1.91
C LEU A 144 2.83 4.28 -0.87
N TYR A 145 2.55 4.59 0.39
CA TYR A 145 3.46 4.39 1.52
C TYR A 145 2.76 3.74 2.71
N SER A 146 3.51 2.93 3.47
CA SER A 146 3.04 2.31 4.71
C SER A 146 4.15 2.22 5.75
N LYS A 147 3.83 2.60 7.00
CA LYS A 147 4.68 2.45 8.20
C LYS A 147 3.82 2.10 9.44
N ASN A 148 2.72 1.38 9.25
CA ASN A 148 1.74 1.12 10.33
C ASN A 148 2.08 -0.08 11.21
N LEU A 149 3.11 -0.86 10.88
CA LEU A 149 3.51 -2.06 11.62
C LEU A 149 4.77 -1.75 12.43
N SER A 150 4.64 -1.81 13.75
CA SER A 150 5.69 -1.55 14.75
C SER A 150 5.51 -2.54 15.91
N GLY A 151 6.59 -2.86 16.63
CA GLY A 151 6.53 -3.72 17.80
C GLY A 151 6.33 -5.22 17.49
N VAL A 152 6.56 -5.66 16.25
CA VAL A 152 6.32 -7.05 15.83
C VAL A 152 7.44 -7.95 16.36
N THR A 153 7.10 -8.92 17.21
CA THR A 153 8.05 -9.87 17.86
C THR A 153 7.81 -11.33 17.49
N ASP A 154 6.73 -11.62 16.76
CA ASP A 154 6.33 -12.97 16.34
C ASP A 154 5.28 -12.90 15.20
N LEU A 155 4.98 -14.04 14.58
CA LEU A 155 3.93 -14.24 13.58
C LEU A 155 2.73 -15.02 14.13
N THR A 156 2.68 -15.31 15.44
CA THR A 156 1.58 -16.02 16.13
C THR A 156 0.23 -15.32 16.02
N LEU A 157 0.22 -14.00 15.83
CA LEU A 157 -0.98 -13.26 15.46
C LEU A 157 -1.44 -13.75 14.08
N ALA A 158 -2.51 -14.56 14.06
CA ALA A 158 -3.05 -15.18 12.86
C ALA A 158 -3.75 -14.20 11.90
N GLU A 159 -3.76 -12.91 12.24
CA GLU A 159 -4.00 -11.82 11.30
C GLU A 159 -2.69 -11.54 10.57
N ASP A 160 -2.63 -11.85 9.26
CA ASP A 160 -1.49 -11.51 8.39
C ASP A 160 -0.99 -10.09 8.70
N LEU A 161 0.32 -9.84 8.63
CA LEU A 161 0.85 -8.49 8.83
C LEU A 161 0.23 -7.51 7.83
N VAL A 162 -0.76 -6.70 8.28
CA VAL A 162 -1.55 -5.84 7.40
C VAL A 162 -0.85 -4.51 7.17
N LEU A 163 -0.27 -4.35 5.99
CA LEU A 163 0.22 -3.07 5.48
C LEU A 163 -0.97 -2.21 5.05
N LYS A 164 -1.09 -1.02 5.65
CA LYS A 164 -2.07 0.02 5.34
C LYS A 164 -1.37 1.09 4.50
N PHE A 165 -1.59 1.04 3.19
CA PHE A 165 -0.93 1.90 2.21
C PHE A 165 -1.73 3.17 1.94
N GLU A 166 -1.13 4.34 2.10
CA GLU A 166 -1.75 5.64 1.78
C GLU A 166 -1.11 6.28 0.55
N HIS A 167 -1.91 6.97 -0.27
CA HIS A 167 -1.41 7.83 -1.35
C HIS A 167 -0.60 9.00 -0.77
N VAL A 168 0.63 9.23 -1.26
CA VAL A 168 1.52 10.30 -0.74
C VAL A 168 1.67 11.51 -1.64
N LEU A 169 1.15 11.46 -2.86
CA LEU A 169 1.13 12.59 -3.81
C LEU A 169 -0.10 13.48 -3.62
N SER A 170 -0.22 14.52 -4.45
CA SER A 170 -1.41 15.38 -4.51
C SER A 170 -2.31 14.95 -5.68
N LEU A 171 -3.62 15.01 -5.52
CA LEU A 171 -4.59 14.74 -6.59
C LEU A 171 -5.31 16.02 -7.00
N LEU A 172 -5.11 16.48 -8.23
CA LEU A 172 -5.89 17.57 -8.81
C LEU A 172 -6.99 17.00 -9.72
N ASN A 173 -8.24 17.29 -9.38
CA ASN A 173 -9.43 16.95 -10.13
C ASN A 173 -9.97 18.22 -10.83
N ILE A 174 -10.18 18.18 -12.14
CA ILE A 174 -10.65 19.33 -12.93
C ILE A 174 -11.91 18.95 -13.69
N ARG A 175 -13.02 19.63 -13.39
CA ARG A 175 -14.28 19.52 -14.14
C ARG A 175 -14.51 20.77 -14.99
N PHE A 176 -14.88 20.57 -16.25
CA PHE A 176 -15.20 21.65 -17.18
C PHE A 176 -16.71 21.81 -17.33
N VAL A 177 -17.17 23.06 -17.36
CA VAL A 177 -18.58 23.39 -17.64
C VAL A 177 -18.67 24.52 -18.67
N SER A 178 -19.75 24.53 -19.47
CA SER A 178 -20.11 25.69 -20.29
C SER A 178 -20.56 26.87 -19.43
N GLU A 179 -20.72 28.05 -20.02
CA GLU A 179 -21.28 29.23 -19.36
C GLU A 179 -22.72 29.03 -18.85
N HIS A 180 -23.46 28.07 -19.42
CA HIS A 180 -24.78 27.64 -18.94
C HIS A 180 -24.71 26.55 -17.85
N GLY A 181 -23.51 26.17 -17.40
CA GLY A 181 -23.28 25.25 -16.29
C GLY A 181 -23.38 23.75 -16.64
N GLN A 182 -23.55 23.39 -17.90
CA GLN A 182 -23.54 22.00 -18.36
C GLN A 182 -22.11 21.46 -18.36
N ASN A 183 -21.88 20.20 -17.97
CA ASN A 183 -20.57 19.57 -18.11
C ASN A 183 -20.16 19.50 -19.59
N ILE A 184 -18.87 19.71 -19.87
CA ILE A 184 -18.30 19.62 -21.22
C ILE A 184 -17.00 18.82 -21.20
N VAL A 185 -16.64 18.24 -22.35
CA VAL A 185 -15.34 17.57 -22.54
C VAL A 185 -14.42 18.49 -23.33
N VAL A 186 -13.18 18.63 -22.87
CA VAL A 186 -12.13 19.40 -23.54
C VAL A 186 -11.05 18.49 -24.12
N SER A 187 -10.30 18.96 -25.11
CA SER A 187 -9.18 18.24 -25.71
C SER A 187 -7.86 18.98 -25.50
N GLY A 188 -6.72 18.27 -25.64
CA GLY A 188 -5.39 18.88 -25.46
C GLY A 188 -5.16 19.51 -24.08
N LEU A 189 -5.78 18.97 -23.03
CA LEU A 189 -5.68 19.48 -21.67
C LEU A 189 -4.26 19.29 -21.12
N MET A 190 -3.67 20.38 -20.65
CA MET A 190 -2.29 20.47 -20.20
C MET A 190 -2.15 21.43 -19.02
N LEU A 191 -1.44 21.02 -17.99
CA LEU A 191 -1.01 21.85 -16.87
C LEU A 191 0.38 22.42 -17.14
N LYS A 192 0.66 23.63 -16.64
CA LYS A 192 1.97 24.29 -16.76
C LYS A 192 2.38 24.99 -15.48
N GLY A 193 3.69 25.23 -15.33
CA GLY A 193 4.26 25.89 -14.17
C GLY A 193 4.39 24.95 -12.97
N LEU A 194 4.51 23.64 -13.22
CA LEU A 194 4.62 22.61 -12.19
C LEU A 194 5.96 21.88 -12.32
N LYS A 195 6.59 21.62 -11.18
CA LYS A 195 7.64 20.61 -11.05
C LYS A 195 7.02 19.22 -11.12
N THR A 196 7.73 18.27 -11.72
CA THR A 196 7.20 16.92 -11.96
C THR A 196 7.95 15.81 -11.24
N GLU A 197 9.16 16.06 -10.75
CA GLU A 197 9.84 15.10 -9.86
C GLU A 197 9.20 15.14 -8.46
N ALA A 198 8.79 13.98 -7.96
CA ALA A 198 8.31 13.78 -6.60
C ALA A 198 9.23 12.79 -5.87
N THR A 199 9.90 13.25 -4.81
CA THR A 199 10.81 12.42 -4.00
C THR A 199 10.16 12.07 -2.67
N LEU A 200 9.78 10.80 -2.50
CA LEU A 200 9.31 10.19 -1.25
C LEU A 200 10.49 9.85 -0.34
N ASN A 201 10.51 10.40 0.87
CA ASN A 201 11.38 9.95 1.95
C ASN A 201 10.77 8.70 2.61
N LEU A 202 11.47 7.57 2.53
CA LEU A 202 10.97 6.31 3.06
C LEU A 202 11.05 6.23 4.59
N ALA A 203 11.82 7.10 5.25
CA ALA A 203 11.93 7.11 6.71
C ALA A 203 10.65 7.60 7.40
N ASP A 204 9.91 8.53 6.79
CA ASP A 204 8.74 9.20 7.39
C ASP A 204 7.50 9.31 6.49
N GLY A 205 7.62 9.05 5.18
CA GLY A 205 6.51 9.15 4.24
C GLY A 205 6.22 10.59 3.79
N THR A 206 7.16 11.53 3.98
CA THR A 206 7.10 12.88 3.41
C THR A 206 7.48 12.86 1.93
N VAL A 207 6.94 13.80 1.15
CA VAL A 207 7.27 13.96 -0.27
C VAL A 207 7.65 15.40 -0.55
N THR A 208 8.72 15.59 -1.31
CA THR A 208 9.17 16.91 -1.80
C THR A 208 9.18 16.94 -3.32
N SER A 209 8.96 18.11 -3.90
CA SER A 209 9.07 18.34 -5.35
C SER A 209 10.44 18.89 -5.74
N SER A 210 11.03 18.37 -6.80
CA SER A 210 12.34 18.77 -7.33
C SER A 210 12.31 19.00 -8.84
N GLY A 211 13.48 19.26 -9.44
CA GLY A 211 13.62 19.47 -10.88
C GLY A 211 13.08 20.80 -11.40
N GLU A 212 13.09 20.91 -12.73
CA GLU A 212 12.60 22.04 -13.50
C GLU A 212 11.07 22.01 -13.70
N VAL A 213 10.49 23.15 -14.08
CA VAL A 213 9.07 23.21 -14.43
C VAL A 213 8.81 22.61 -15.81
N GLN A 214 7.83 21.72 -15.90
CA GLN A 214 7.45 21.06 -17.16
C GLN A 214 5.96 21.25 -17.46
N ASN A 215 5.53 20.79 -18.65
CA ASN A 215 4.13 20.69 -18.99
C ASN A 215 3.64 19.27 -18.68
N ILE A 216 2.53 19.14 -17.96
CA ILE A 216 1.90 17.83 -17.69
C ILE A 216 0.68 17.70 -18.59
N SER A 217 0.64 16.68 -19.46
CA SER A 217 -0.52 16.42 -20.32
C SER A 217 -1.51 15.49 -19.62
N ALA A 218 -2.81 15.67 -19.87
CA ALA A 218 -3.84 14.77 -19.33
C ALA A 218 -3.65 13.34 -19.87
N GLY A 219 -3.53 12.36 -18.97
CA GLY A 219 -3.43 10.94 -19.35
C GLY A 219 -4.74 10.35 -19.90
N LYS A 220 -5.88 10.98 -19.58
CA LYS A 220 -7.24 10.62 -20.05
C LYS A 220 -8.09 11.88 -20.23
N THR A 221 -9.08 11.82 -21.12
CA THR A 221 -10.09 12.89 -21.32
C THR A 221 -11.45 12.46 -20.79
N GLY A 222 -12.25 13.44 -20.35
CA GLY A 222 -13.60 13.24 -19.82
C GLY A 222 -14.22 14.57 -19.38
N GLU A 223 -15.45 14.53 -18.85
CA GLU A 223 -16.09 15.71 -18.24
C GLU A 223 -15.33 16.20 -16.99
N THR A 224 -14.69 15.25 -16.32
CA THR A 224 -13.79 15.46 -15.19
C THR A 224 -12.48 14.73 -15.50
N VAL A 225 -11.35 15.40 -15.28
CA VAL A 225 -10.01 14.87 -15.54
C VAL A 225 -9.18 14.99 -14.26
N ASP A 226 -8.54 13.89 -13.88
CA ASP A 226 -7.66 13.82 -12.73
C ASP A 226 -6.19 13.92 -13.14
N PHE A 227 -5.38 14.47 -12.25
CA PHE A 227 -3.92 14.55 -12.34
C PHE A 227 -3.29 14.16 -11.00
N ILE A 228 -2.31 13.26 -11.02
CA ILE A 228 -1.43 12.98 -9.89
C ILE A 228 -0.23 13.93 -9.97
N LEU A 229 -0.03 14.74 -8.94
CA LEU A 229 0.94 15.84 -8.90
C LEU A 229 1.97 15.67 -7.77
N ALA A 230 3.21 16.06 -8.05
CA ALA A 230 4.24 16.24 -7.02
C ALA A 230 3.77 17.34 -6.02
N PRO A 231 3.76 17.08 -4.70
CA PRO A 231 3.37 18.07 -3.71
C PRO A 231 4.25 19.33 -3.76
N GLN A 232 3.63 20.50 -3.96
CA GLN A 232 4.35 21.75 -4.21
C GLN A 232 3.47 22.99 -3.99
N SER A 233 4.13 24.10 -3.63
CA SER A 233 3.53 25.44 -3.69
C SER A 233 3.97 26.14 -4.97
N VAL A 234 3.02 26.74 -5.68
CA VAL A 234 3.24 27.44 -6.96
C VAL A 234 2.84 28.90 -6.79
N THR A 235 3.67 29.84 -7.26
CA THR A 235 3.46 31.26 -7.02
C THR A 235 2.30 31.80 -7.86
N ALA A 236 1.69 32.88 -7.38
CA ALA A 236 0.71 33.66 -8.13
C ALA A 236 1.19 33.95 -9.57
N GLY A 237 0.41 33.48 -10.55
CA GLY A 237 0.68 33.66 -11.97
C GLY A 237 1.52 32.58 -12.65
N GLU A 238 2.07 31.59 -11.94
CA GLU A 238 2.90 30.55 -12.55
C GLU A 238 2.05 29.36 -13.04
N PHE A 239 1.09 28.91 -12.23
CA PHE A 239 0.21 27.79 -12.58
C PHE A 239 -0.78 28.16 -13.69
N GLN A 240 -0.84 27.34 -14.75
CA GLN A 240 -1.78 27.51 -15.86
C GLN A 240 -2.43 26.19 -16.27
N ILE A 241 -3.67 26.31 -16.76
CA ILE A 241 -4.45 25.21 -17.33
C ILE A 241 -4.78 25.60 -18.78
N VAL A 242 -4.27 24.83 -19.73
CA VAL A 242 -4.40 25.07 -21.17
C VAL A 242 -5.20 23.93 -21.80
N PHE A 243 -6.17 24.26 -22.65
CA PHE A 243 -7.02 23.27 -23.32
C PHE A 243 -7.63 23.81 -24.61
N MET A 244 -8.19 22.91 -25.41
CA MET A 244 -8.94 23.21 -26.62
C MET A 244 -10.42 22.88 -26.40
N TYR A 245 -11.30 23.78 -26.83
CA TYR A 245 -12.75 23.57 -26.83
C TYR A 245 -13.36 24.30 -28.04
N ASN A 246 -14.23 23.60 -28.79
CA ASN A 246 -14.84 24.10 -30.04
C ASN A 246 -13.84 24.78 -31.00
N GLY A 247 -12.66 24.16 -31.18
CA GLY A 247 -11.57 24.63 -32.05
C GLY A 247 -10.78 25.85 -31.53
N LYS A 248 -11.26 26.52 -30.47
CA LYS A 248 -10.57 27.63 -29.80
C LYS A 248 -9.61 27.10 -28.73
N LYS A 249 -8.47 27.77 -28.56
CA LYS A 249 -7.54 27.53 -27.46
C LYS A 249 -7.88 28.42 -26.27
N TYR A 250 -8.02 27.82 -25.10
CA TYR A 250 -8.20 28.52 -23.83
C TYR A 250 -6.97 28.34 -22.96
N THR A 251 -6.65 29.38 -22.19
CA THR A 251 -5.63 29.36 -21.14
C THR A 251 -6.19 30.06 -19.92
N TRP A 252 -6.39 29.32 -18.84
CA TRP A 252 -6.64 29.88 -17.52
C TRP A 252 -5.31 29.98 -16.77
N LYS A 253 -5.09 31.11 -16.09
CA LYS A 253 -3.89 31.42 -15.31
C LYS A 253 -4.32 31.69 -13.88
N ASN A 254 -3.75 30.96 -12.92
CA ASN A 254 -4.05 31.18 -11.51
C ASN A 254 -3.42 32.50 -11.03
N ASP A 255 -4.20 33.41 -10.48
CA ASP A 255 -3.75 34.74 -10.03
C ASP A 255 -3.24 34.75 -8.58
N LYS A 256 -3.30 33.60 -7.89
CA LYS A 256 -2.94 33.43 -6.48
C LYS A 256 -1.90 32.34 -6.31
N THR A 257 -1.13 32.42 -5.22
CA THR A 257 -0.31 31.29 -4.77
C THR A 257 -1.22 30.12 -4.43
N ILE A 258 -0.84 28.91 -4.86
CA ILE A 258 -1.59 27.68 -4.62
C ILE A 258 -0.67 26.60 -4.07
N SER A 259 -1.20 25.79 -3.15
CA SER A 259 -0.52 24.60 -2.62
C SER A 259 -1.24 23.34 -3.10
N PHE A 260 -0.49 22.44 -3.71
CA PHE A 260 -0.88 21.07 -3.99
C PHE A 260 -0.31 20.20 -2.86
N GLU A 261 -1.11 19.92 -1.84
CA GLU A 261 -0.67 19.24 -0.64
C GLU A 261 -0.58 17.71 -0.83
N SER A 262 0.39 17.08 -0.17
CA SER A 262 0.51 15.63 -0.06
C SER A 262 -0.73 15.03 0.61
N ARG A 263 -1.21 13.88 0.14
CA ARG A 263 -2.39 13.18 0.67
C ARG A 263 -3.70 13.99 0.57
N LYS A 264 -3.80 14.94 -0.37
CA LYS A 264 -4.99 15.78 -0.56
C LYS A 264 -5.49 15.76 -1.99
N LYS A 265 -6.83 15.78 -2.12
CA LYS A 265 -7.53 16.08 -3.37
C LYS A 265 -7.92 17.55 -3.39
N GLN A 266 -7.60 18.22 -4.48
CA GLN A 266 -8.07 19.55 -4.79
C GLN A 266 -8.97 19.49 -6.02
N SER A 267 -10.12 20.14 -5.99
CA SER A 267 -11.13 20.06 -7.06
C SER A 267 -11.38 21.43 -7.68
N PHE A 268 -11.24 21.50 -9.00
CA PHE A 268 -11.40 22.71 -9.81
C PHE A 268 -12.65 22.60 -10.67
N LYS A 269 -13.40 23.70 -10.77
CA LYS A 269 -14.52 23.84 -11.72
C LYS A 269 -14.22 24.99 -12.66
N ILE A 270 -13.92 24.69 -13.92
CA ILE A 270 -13.59 25.68 -14.95
C ILE A 270 -14.83 25.95 -15.79
N THR A 271 -15.33 27.19 -15.74
CA THR A 271 -16.42 27.65 -16.60
C THR A 271 -15.84 28.27 -17.87
N VAL A 272 -16.16 27.67 -19.01
CA VAL A 272 -15.75 28.13 -20.34
C VAL A 272 -16.84 29.04 -20.91
N LYS A 273 -16.46 30.28 -21.25
CA LYS A 273 -17.29 31.27 -21.94
C LYS A 273 -16.83 31.34 -23.40
N GLU A 274 -17.76 31.40 -24.34
CA GLU A 274 -17.45 31.34 -25.79
C GLU A 274 -17.25 32.70 -26.46
#